data_AF-A0A844NU13-F1
#
_entry.id   AF-A0A844NU13-F1
#
_cell.length_a   1.000
_cell.length_b   1.000
_cell.length_c   1.000
_cell.angle_alpha   90.00
_cell.angle_beta   90.00
_cell.angle_gamma   90.00
#
_symmetry.space_group_name_H-M   'P 1'
#
loop_
_entity.id
_entity.type
_entity.pdbx_description
1 polymer ?
#
loop_
_entity_poly.entity_id
_entity_poly.type
_entity_poly.pdbx_seq_one_letter_code
_entity_poly.pdbx_strand_id
1 'polypeptide(L)' 'MAFSNERAVLMIEEGITAMRRSHFPRPEQSFLHGQIELAYAVDFIDTRLYDDMRRRLDAAADSRWAELRSTNT' A
#
# COMPACT_ATOMS: atom_id res chain seq x y z
N MET A 1 -17.96 9.96 -10.76
CA MET A 1 -16.58 9.45 -10.86
C MET A 1 -15.70 9.98 -9.73
N ALA A 2 -15.63 11.29 -9.48
CA ALA A 2 -14.77 11.87 -8.42
C ALA A 2 -14.87 11.18 -7.04
N PHE A 3 -16.08 10.92 -6.53
CA PHE A 3 -16.29 10.24 -5.23
C PHE A 3 -15.72 8.81 -5.17
N SER A 4 -15.80 8.06 -6.28
CA SER A 4 -15.27 6.69 -6.36
C SER A 4 -13.74 6.68 -6.35
N ASN A 5 -13.12 7.65 -7.03
CA ASN A 5 -11.68 7.83 -7.07
C ASN A 5 -11.14 8.20 -5.68
N GLU A 6 -11.79 9.15 -4.99
CA GLU A 6 -11.44 9.54 -3.62
C GLU A 6 -11.52 8.36 -2.65
N ARG A 7 -12.56 7.51 -2.77
CA ARG A 7 -12.66 6.31 -1.95
C ARG A 7 -11.57 5.28 -2.23
N ALA A 8 -11.22 5.07 -3.49
CA ALA A 8 -10.14 4.14 -3.84
C ALA A 8 -8.80 4.61 -3.25
N VAL A 9 -8.49 5.90 -3.35
CA VAL A 9 -7.31 6.51 -2.74
C VAL A 9 -7.31 6.28 -1.23
N LEU A 10 -8.41 6.59 -0.54
CA LEU A 10 -8.51 6.43 0.92
C LEU A 10 -8.29 4.98 1.37
N MET A 11 -8.90 4.01 0.68
CA MET A 11 -8.73 2.59 1.02
C MET A 11 -7.27 2.13 0.89
N ILE A 12 -6.58 2.57 -0.17
CA ILE A 12 -5.16 2.25 -0.37
C ILE A 12 -4.30 2.92 0.71
N GLU A 13 -4.55 4.19 1.01
CA GLU A 13 -3.86 4.95 2.07
C GLU A 13 -4.03 4.31 3.46
N GLU A 14 -5.24 3.86 3.78
CA GLU A 14 -5.53 3.11 5.01
C GLU A 14 -4.77 1.79 5.05
N GLY A 15 -4.72 1.06 3.93
CA GLY A 15 -3.94 -0.17 3.79
C GLY A 15 -2.44 0.03 4.03
N ILE A 16 -1.85 1.05 3.38
CA ILE A 16 -0.44 1.42 3.58
C ILE A 16 -0.19 1.80 5.04
N THR A 17 -1.12 2.50 5.69
CA THR A 17 -1.01 2.88 7.10
C THR A 17 -1.10 1.66 8.03
N ALA A 18 -2.01 0.74 7.73
CA ALA A 18 -2.21 -0.50 8.49
C ALA A 18 -0.99 -1.43 8.43
N MET A 19 -0.21 -1.39 7.34
CA MET A 19 1.04 -2.14 7.15
C MET A 19 1.99 -2.05 8.35
N ARG A 20 2.04 -0.88 9.02
CA ARG A 20 2.89 -0.65 10.21
C ARG A 20 2.58 -1.59 11.38
N ARG A 21 1.40 -2.19 11.40
CA ARG A 21 0.94 -3.11 12.45
C ARG A 21 0.78 -4.54 11.94
N SER A 22 1.17 -4.80 10.69
CA SER A 22 1.03 -6.09 10.06
C SER A 22 1.87 -7.17 10.75
N HIS A 23 1.33 -8.38 10.85
CA HIS A 23 2.09 -9.56 11.23
C HIS A 23 2.67 -10.27 10.00
N PHE A 24 2.12 -10.01 8.82
CA PHE A 24 2.49 -10.62 7.54
C PHE A 24 2.70 -9.54 6.47
N PRO A 25 3.72 -8.67 6.62
CA PRO A 25 3.84 -7.49 5.77
C PRO A 25 4.10 -7.81 4.30
N ARG A 26 4.74 -8.94 3.96
CA ARG A 26 5.02 -9.32 2.56
C ARG A 26 3.76 -9.80 1.80
N PRO A 27 2.95 -10.73 2.35
CA PRO A 27 1.65 -11.05 1.76
C PRO A 27 0.73 -9.82 1.62
N GLU A 28 0.62 -9.00 2.65
CA GLU A 28 -0.22 -7.79 2.62
C GLU A 28 0.28 -6.76 1.60
N GLN A 29 1.61 -6.62 1.45
CA GLN A 29 2.22 -5.78 0.42
C GLN A 29 1.79 -6.23 -0.97
N SER A 30 1.87 -7.54 -1.27
CA SER A 30 1.45 -8.06 -2.58
C SER A 30 -0.03 -7.79 -2.87
N PHE A 31 -0.89 -7.86 -1.86
CA PHE A 31 -2.31 -7.57 -2.02
C PHE A 31 -2.58 -6.09 -2.32
N LEU A 32 -2.01 -5.19 -1.51
CA LEU A 32 -2.17 -3.73 -1.69
C LEU A 32 -1.55 -3.24 -2.98
N HIS A 33 -0.44 -3.86 -3.40
CA HIS A 33 0.17 -3.61 -4.69
C HIS A 33 -0.81 -3.88 -5.83
N GLY A 34 -1.51 -5.02 -5.81
CA GLY A 34 -2.57 -5.32 -6.77
C GLY A 34 -3.74 -4.31 -6.76
N GLN A 35 -4.08 -3.75 -5.59
CA GLN A 35 -5.11 -2.70 -5.51
C GLN A 35 -4.64 -1.38 -6.15
N ILE A 36 -3.36 -1.01 -5.97
CA ILE A 36 -2.75 0.15 -6.61
C ILE A 36 -2.71 -0.05 -8.14
N GLU A 37 -2.30 -1.24 -8.62
CA GLU A 37 -2.33 -1.57 -10.05
C GLU A 37 -3.74 -1.45 -10.64
N LEU A 38 -4.74 -2.00 -9.96
CA LEU A 38 -6.11 -1.94 -10.41
C LEU A 38 -6.62 -0.50 -10.46
N ALA A 39 -6.38 0.28 -9.41
CA ALA A 39 -6.78 1.68 -9.35
C ALA A 39 -6.16 2.52 -10.48
N TYR A 40 -4.91 2.24 -10.83
CA TYR A 40 -4.24 2.87 -11.97
C TYR A 40 -4.85 2.42 -13.30
N ALA A 41 -5.06 1.11 -13.49
CA ALA A 41 -5.60 0.54 -14.73
C ALA A 41 -7.03 1.01 -15.06
N VAL A 42 -7.81 1.44 -14.07
CA VAL A 42 -9.17 1.97 -14.23
C VAL A 42 -9.26 3.50 -14.13
N ASP A 43 -8.12 4.20 -14.25
CA ASP A 43 -8.01 5.67 -14.22
C ASP A 43 -8.56 6.32 -12.93
N PHE A 44 -8.51 5.61 -11.79
CA PHE A 44 -8.88 6.18 -10.50
C PHE A 44 -7.75 7.03 -9.90
N ILE A 45 -6.50 6.74 -10.25
CA ILE A 45 -5.31 7.49 -9.84
C ILE A 45 -4.42 7.78 -11.04
N ASP A 46 -3.71 8.92 -11.00
CA ASP A 46 -2.72 9.27 -12.02
C ASP A 46 -1.38 8.58 -11.77
N THR A 47 -0.47 8.66 -12.75
CA THR A 47 0.89 8.07 -12.67
C THR A 47 1.67 8.57 -11.45
N ARG A 48 1.51 9.84 -11.06
CA ARG A 48 2.24 10.42 -9.92
C ARG A 48 1.76 9.80 -8.61
N LEU A 49 0.46 9.64 -8.44
CA LEU A 49 -0.13 8.96 -7.28
C LEU A 49 0.22 7.47 -7.26
N TYR A 50 0.19 6.80 -8.41
CA TYR A 50 0.63 5.41 -8.54
C TYR A 50 2.06 5.21 -8.03
N ASP A 51 3.01 6.01 -8.53
CA ASP A 51 4.42 5.92 -8.15
C ASP A 51 4.64 6.24 -6.65
N ASP A 52 3.93 7.24 -6.13
CA ASP A 52 4.00 7.61 -4.70
C ASP A 52 3.47 6.48 -3.80
N MET A 53 2.28 5.96 -4.11
CA MET A 53 1.65 4.90 -3.34
C MET A 53 2.48 3.61 -3.35
N ARG A 54 3.02 3.22 -4.51
CA ARG A 54 3.94 2.06 -4.60
C ARG A 54 5.16 2.25 -3.71
N ARG A 55 5.84 3.39 -3.81
CA ARG A 55 7.04 3.67 -3.01
C ARG A 55 6.75 3.63 -1.51
N ARG A 56 5.63 4.21 -1.09
CA ARG A 56 5.22 4.24 0.32
C ARG A 56 4.83 2.87 0.84
N LEU A 57 4.16 2.06 0.02
CA LEU A 57 3.83 0.67 0.35
C LEU A 57 5.10 -0.16 0.55
N ASP A 58 6.06 -0.07 -0.37
CA ASP A 58 7.32 -0.81 -0.29
C ASP A 58 8.12 -0.43 0.97
N ALA A 59 8.24 0.87 1.23
CA ALA A 59 8.93 1.37 2.42
C ALA A 59 8.24 0.91 3.73
N ALA A 60 6.91 0.91 3.77
CA ALA A 60 6.16 0.46 4.94
C ALA A 60 6.35 -1.04 5.20
N ALA A 61 6.29 -1.86 4.15
CA ALA A 61 6.49 -3.30 4.24
C ALA A 61 7.94 -3.65 4.63
N ASP A 62 8.92 -2.96 4.06
CA ASP A 62 10.33 -3.13 4.41
C ASP A 62 10.64 -2.77 5.86
N SER A 63 10.15 -1.60 6.32
CA SER A 63 10.29 -1.17 7.70
C SER A 63 9.69 -2.20 8.65
N ARG A 64 8.46 -2.64 8.38
CA ARG A 64 7.77 -3.60 9.24
C ARG A 64 8.47 -4.96 9.27
N TRP A 65 8.96 -5.42 8.11
CA TRP A 65 9.69 -6.67 8.01
C TRP A 65 11.05 -6.62 8.74
N ALA A 66 11.71 -5.47 8.73
CA ALA A 66 12.94 -5.26 9.50
C ALA A 66 12.66 -5.31 11.00
N GLU A 67 11.62 -4.64 11.48
CA GLU A 67 11.19 -4.68 12.89
C GLU A 67 10.88 -6.10 13.36
N LEU A 68 10.08 -6.85 12.62
CA LEU A 68 9.70 -8.23 12.99
C LEU A 68 10.92 -9.16 13.09
N ARG A 69 11.93 -8.95 12.24
CA ARG A 69 13.17 -9.73 12.30
C ARG A 69 14.06 -9.31 13.45
N SER A 70 14.13 -8.02 13.78
CA SER A 70 14.97 -7.56 14.90
C SER A 70 14.39 -7.95 16.26
N THR A 71 13.07 -8.07 16.39
CA THR A 71 12.42 -8.55 17.64
C THR A 71 12.53 -10.06 17.86
N ASN A 72 12.87 -10.83 16.84
CA ASN A 72 13.02 -12.29 16.90
C ASN A 72 14.48 -12.75 17.14
N THR A 73 15.41 -11.81 17.27
CA THR A 73 16.83 -12.02 17.63
C THR A 73 17.08 -11.60 19.06
#